data_AF-A0A3C0TIL2-F1
#
_entry.id   AF-A0A3C0TIL2-F1
#
_cell.length_a   1.000
_cell.length_b   1.000
_cell.length_c   1.000
_cell.angle_alpha   90.00
_cell.angle_beta   90.00
_cell.angle_gamma   90.00
#
_symmetry.space_group_name_H-M   'P 1'
#
loop_
_entity.id
_entity.type
_entity.pdbx_description
1 polymer ?
#
loop_
_entity_poly.entity_id
_entity_poly.type
_entity_poly.pdbx_seq_one_letter_code
_entity_poly.pdbx_strand_id
1 'polypeptide(L)'
;MTLTMQTGSILSRAFLGTIAVFALIVLVPRAVKAEESTPFQWQRDALFQSLEQEFLLARDRPFEQVSREMAELETEGRALLAAVAQSGTTVLFSVLARLETVQFRMAARAAAHPRLLEQLQRFIVAVRTTVTNAARFWPRGNDVRNALYRLLYGGRVAVEEAWIQNRTEVLPELLYVEDAPSATPAVVIEGVRVHSGDILLSRAGAPTSALIARGSDYSGSFSHAALVYVDPENGNLIVIESLIEKGAVRNTFEAYLRDKKRRILLLRPRQEHPVLQPHPDAPHRAAEHMLSQVSKGRIDYDFSMDWKDTSRFFCPEVLYHAYAHVDITLWHYMTTLASPGLRAWMSDMGVRHYTLPLPSDLEYDPFLATVAEWRNADVLKEDRLDNAIMDALLEEADKGLRLGYSSMKVPFAGMTKFWGLFQSVFGADRTIPKGMSVATALRVDSLANKVYPALRTALRQRTEAFRNEKSYEPPYWTLLALARTVLQEQEPRLSPALYRISRTPE
;
A
#
# COMPACT_ATOMS: atom_id res chain seq x y z
N MET A 1 -22.59 -20.24 70.14
CA MET A 1 -21.52 -19.40 69.58
C MET A 1 -20.76 -20.24 68.58
N THR A 2 -21.22 -20.27 67.33
CA THR A 2 -20.55 -20.92 66.19
C THR A 2 -21.24 -20.44 64.92
N LEU A 3 -20.72 -19.34 64.36
CA LEU A 3 -21.11 -18.76 63.08
C LEU A 3 -19.86 -18.86 62.19
N THR A 4 -19.69 -20.00 61.55
CA THR A 4 -18.65 -20.20 60.53
C THR A 4 -19.23 -21.11 59.44
N MET A 5 -18.98 -20.76 58.18
CA MET A 5 -19.38 -21.42 56.93
C MET A 5 -20.62 -20.85 56.21
N GLN A 6 -20.52 -19.63 55.70
CA GLN A 6 -21.25 -19.26 54.47
C GLN A 6 -20.57 -18.21 53.58
N THR A 7 -19.40 -17.68 53.97
CA THR A 7 -18.67 -16.65 53.21
C THR A 7 -17.75 -17.21 52.11
N GLY A 8 -17.45 -18.52 52.13
CA GLY A 8 -16.56 -19.16 51.15
C GLY A 8 -17.14 -19.36 49.74
N SER A 9 -18.47 -19.37 49.57
CA SER A 9 -19.09 -19.62 48.25
C SER A 9 -19.39 -18.35 47.45
N ILE A 10 -19.50 -17.19 48.10
CA ILE A 10 -19.82 -15.91 47.45
C ILE A 10 -18.56 -15.28 46.86
N LEU A 11 -17.43 -15.32 47.59
CA LEU A 11 -16.14 -14.84 47.10
C LEU A 11 -15.59 -15.69 45.94
N SER A 12 -15.80 -17.02 45.96
CA SER A 12 -15.37 -17.89 44.85
C SER A 12 -16.22 -17.67 43.60
N ARG A 13 -17.53 -17.43 43.73
CA ARG A 13 -18.44 -17.10 42.61
C ARG A 13 -18.18 -15.70 42.03
N ALA A 14 -17.86 -14.71 42.86
CA ALA A 14 -17.47 -13.39 42.39
C ALA A 14 -16.11 -13.40 41.68
N PHE A 15 -15.15 -14.20 42.16
CA PHE A 15 -13.84 -14.37 41.52
C PHE A 15 -13.92 -15.15 40.20
N LEU A 16 -14.71 -16.23 40.15
CA LEU A 16 -15.02 -16.99 38.92
C LEU A 16 -15.81 -16.15 37.90
N GLY A 17 -16.76 -15.33 38.36
CA GLY A 17 -17.50 -14.39 37.49
C GLY A 17 -16.59 -13.29 36.92
N THR A 18 -15.65 -12.79 37.70
CA THR A 18 -14.64 -11.82 37.23
C THR A 18 -13.67 -12.46 36.24
N ILE A 19 -13.22 -13.69 36.48
CA ILE A 19 -12.38 -14.46 35.54
C ILE A 19 -13.15 -14.80 34.26
N ALA A 20 -14.45 -15.15 34.35
CA ALA A 20 -15.28 -15.43 33.18
C ALA A 20 -15.57 -14.17 32.34
N VAL A 21 -15.76 -13.01 32.99
CA VAL A 21 -15.86 -11.71 32.31
C VAL A 21 -14.51 -11.31 31.71
N PHE A 22 -13.38 -11.54 32.40
CA PHE A 22 -12.05 -11.34 31.82
C PHE A 22 -11.77 -12.29 30.66
N ALA A 23 -12.21 -13.55 30.76
CA ALA A 23 -12.08 -14.56 29.70
C ALA A 23 -13.01 -14.28 28.52
N LEU A 24 -14.18 -13.65 28.73
CA LEU A 24 -15.04 -13.12 27.65
C LEU A 24 -14.45 -11.86 27.01
N ILE A 25 -13.76 -11.01 27.77
CA ILE A 25 -13.02 -9.86 27.25
C ILE A 25 -11.74 -10.31 26.52
N VAL A 26 -11.20 -11.49 26.86
CA VAL A 26 -10.03 -12.14 26.26
C VAL A 26 -10.43 -13.23 25.25
N LEU A 27 -11.72 -13.45 25.00
CA LEU A 27 -12.20 -14.33 23.93
C LEU A 27 -11.89 -13.63 22.61
N VAL A 28 -10.66 -13.82 22.14
CA VAL A 28 -10.21 -13.38 20.83
C VAL A 28 -11.01 -14.19 19.81
N PRO A 29 -11.90 -13.57 19.01
CA PRO A 29 -12.60 -14.28 17.96
C PRO A 29 -11.58 -14.97 17.05
N ARG A 30 -11.85 -16.23 16.73
CA ARG A 30 -10.94 -17.11 15.99
C ARG A 30 -10.76 -16.55 14.58
N ALA A 31 -9.51 -16.42 14.13
CA ALA A 31 -9.21 -15.97 12.77
C ALA A 31 -9.82 -16.93 11.74
N VAL A 32 -10.33 -16.38 10.64
CA VAL A 32 -10.87 -17.18 9.53
C VAL A 32 -9.70 -17.84 8.80
N LYS A 33 -9.88 -19.10 8.35
CA LYS A 33 -8.87 -19.76 7.52
C LYS A 33 -8.73 -18.97 6.22
N ALA A 34 -7.51 -18.58 5.88
CA ALA A 34 -7.23 -17.94 4.59
C ALA A 34 -7.49 -18.91 3.43
N GLU A 35 -7.94 -18.38 2.31
CA GLU A 35 -8.01 -19.12 1.05
C GLU A 35 -6.59 -19.50 0.59
N GLU A 36 -6.46 -20.65 -0.05
CA GLU A 36 -5.20 -21.07 -0.63
C GLU A 36 -4.84 -20.17 -1.80
N SER A 37 -3.67 -19.55 -1.72
CA SER A 37 -3.12 -18.60 -2.67
C SER A 37 -1.60 -18.67 -2.59
N THR A 38 -0.93 -18.21 -3.64
CA THR A 38 0.53 -18.14 -3.69
C THR A 38 0.95 -16.70 -3.90
N PRO A 39 1.85 -16.15 -3.06
CA PRO A 39 2.40 -14.83 -3.28
C PRO A 39 3.03 -14.72 -4.67
N PHE A 40 2.90 -13.54 -5.28
CA PHE A 40 3.55 -13.24 -6.56
C PHE A 40 5.06 -13.43 -6.44
N GLN A 41 5.65 -14.07 -7.45
CA GLN A 41 7.09 -14.16 -7.59
C GLN A 41 7.51 -13.57 -8.93
N TRP A 42 8.53 -12.72 -8.89
CA TRP A 42 8.99 -12.07 -10.11
C TRP A 42 9.67 -13.07 -11.07
N GLN A 43 10.48 -13.99 -10.54
CA GLN A 43 11.20 -15.02 -11.30
C GLN A 43 12.04 -14.44 -12.45
N ARG A 44 12.77 -13.34 -12.19
CA ARG A 44 13.59 -12.64 -13.20
C ARG A 44 14.97 -12.26 -12.70
N ASP A 45 15.52 -13.06 -11.79
CA ASP A 45 16.81 -12.77 -11.16
C ASP A 45 17.92 -12.57 -12.21
N ALA A 46 17.92 -13.38 -13.27
CA ALA A 46 18.87 -13.23 -14.38
C ALA A 46 18.73 -11.89 -15.13
N LEU A 47 17.50 -11.39 -15.34
CA LEU A 47 17.29 -10.06 -15.92
C LEU A 47 17.81 -8.99 -14.95
N PHE A 48 17.41 -9.05 -13.68
CA PHE A 48 17.80 -8.03 -12.70
C PHE A 48 19.33 -7.94 -12.53
N GLN A 49 20.02 -9.08 -12.51
CA GLN A 49 21.48 -9.12 -12.52
C GLN A 49 22.08 -8.51 -13.79
N SER A 50 21.47 -8.74 -14.96
CA SER A 50 21.97 -8.15 -16.22
C SER A 50 21.73 -6.63 -16.27
N LEU A 51 20.67 -6.11 -15.64
CA LEU A 51 20.38 -4.67 -15.66
C LEU A 51 21.48 -3.83 -14.99
N GLU A 52 22.10 -4.32 -13.91
CA GLU A 52 23.23 -3.63 -13.27
C GLU A 52 24.42 -3.53 -14.21
N GLN A 53 24.74 -4.62 -14.91
CA GLN A 53 25.82 -4.65 -15.89
C GLN A 53 25.53 -3.73 -17.08
N GLU A 54 24.29 -3.76 -17.60
CA GLU A 54 23.85 -2.87 -18.68
C GLU A 54 23.95 -1.39 -18.28
N PHE A 55 23.58 -1.06 -17.04
CA PHE A 55 23.73 0.28 -16.47
C PHE A 55 25.21 0.71 -16.41
N LEU A 56 26.08 -0.12 -15.85
CA LEU A 56 27.51 0.19 -15.74
C LEU A 56 28.16 0.38 -17.13
N LEU A 57 27.88 -0.51 -18.08
CA LEU A 57 28.35 -0.38 -19.46
C LEU A 57 27.79 0.87 -20.14
N ALA A 58 26.55 1.28 -19.85
CA ALA A 58 25.99 2.51 -20.41
C ALA A 58 26.67 3.77 -19.84
N ARG A 59 27.09 3.76 -18.57
CA ARG A 59 27.79 4.90 -17.95
C ARG A 59 29.14 5.19 -18.59
N ASP A 60 29.85 4.16 -19.01
CA ASP A 60 31.19 4.29 -19.61
C ASP A 60 31.15 4.65 -21.10
N ARG A 61 29.95 4.78 -21.70
CA ARG A 61 29.76 5.03 -23.13
C ARG A 61 29.24 6.44 -23.41
N PRO A 62 29.59 7.04 -24.58
CA PRO A 62 29.08 8.34 -24.97
C PRO A 62 27.55 8.36 -25.07
N PHE A 63 26.95 9.51 -24.72
CA PHE A 63 25.50 9.71 -24.73
C PHE A 63 24.87 9.35 -26.08
N GLU A 64 25.51 9.72 -27.19
CA GLU A 64 25.02 9.52 -28.55
C GLU A 64 24.86 8.02 -28.88
N GLN A 65 25.73 7.17 -28.34
CA GLN A 65 25.61 5.73 -28.51
C GLN A 65 24.44 5.18 -27.69
N VAL A 66 24.36 5.55 -26.41
CA VAL A 66 23.28 5.07 -25.52
C VAL A 66 21.91 5.57 -25.97
N SER A 67 21.84 6.80 -26.50
CA SER A 67 20.62 7.39 -27.03
C SER A 67 20.10 6.65 -28.28
N ARG A 68 20.99 6.15 -29.16
CA ARG A 68 20.57 5.29 -30.29
C ARG A 68 19.99 3.97 -29.81
N GLU A 69 20.63 3.31 -28.85
CA GLU A 69 20.11 2.07 -28.25
C GLU A 69 18.75 2.28 -27.55
N MET A 70 18.58 3.42 -26.88
CA MET A 70 17.31 3.82 -26.28
C MET A 70 16.22 3.98 -27.35
N ALA A 71 16.53 4.60 -28.50
CA ALA A 71 15.60 4.77 -29.61
C ALA A 71 15.21 3.44 -30.28
N GLU A 72 16.14 2.49 -30.39
CA GLU A 72 15.87 1.13 -30.88
C GLU A 72 14.89 0.39 -29.95
N LEU A 73 15.14 0.43 -28.64
CA LEU A 73 14.26 -0.14 -27.63
C LEU A 73 12.88 0.51 -27.64
N GLU A 74 12.80 1.84 -27.78
CA GLU A 74 11.52 2.55 -27.86
C GLU A 74 10.75 2.16 -29.12
N THR A 75 11.43 2.00 -30.25
CA THR A 75 10.80 1.57 -31.52
C THR A 75 10.21 0.17 -31.38
N GLU A 76 10.97 -0.76 -30.80
CA GLU A 76 10.48 -2.09 -30.46
C GLU A 76 9.28 -2.02 -29.52
N GLY A 77 9.39 -1.26 -28.43
CA GLY A 77 8.33 -1.08 -27.45
C GLY A 77 7.04 -0.54 -28.06
N ARG A 78 7.12 0.45 -28.95
CA ARG A 78 5.97 1.02 -29.67
C ARG A 78 5.28 -0.01 -30.56
N ALA A 79 6.04 -0.88 -31.24
CA ALA A 79 5.47 -1.97 -32.03
C ALA A 79 4.72 -2.99 -31.15
N LEU A 80 5.28 -3.33 -29.99
CA LEU A 80 4.63 -4.21 -29.01
C LEU A 80 3.34 -3.58 -28.45
N LEU A 81 3.36 -2.28 -28.14
CA LEU A 81 2.18 -1.55 -27.68
C LEU A 81 1.07 -1.51 -28.73
N ALA A 82 1.41 -1.33 -30.01
CA ALA A 82 0.43 -1.39 -31.09
C ALA A 82 -0.24 -2.77 -31.17
N ALA A 83 0.51 -3.86 -30.97
CA ALA A 83 -0.04 -5.21 -30.91
C ALA A 83 -0.98 -5.41 -29.70
N VAL A 84 -0.62 -4.87 -28.53
CA VAL A 84 -1.49 -4.90 -27.33
C VAL A 84 -2.78 -4.12 -27.56
N ALA A 85 -2.71 -2.92 -28.15
CA ALA A 85 -3.88 -2.09 -28.43
C ALA A 85 -4.90 -2.79 -29.37
N GLN A 86 -4.41 -3.66 -30.24
CA GLN A 86 -5.23 -4.40 -31.22
C GLN A 86 -5.64 -5.80 -30.72
N SER A 87 -5.28 -6.18 -29.50
CA SER A 87 -5.44 -7.56 -29.04
C SER A 87 -6.89 -7.95 -28.70
N GLY A 88 -7.78 -6.96 -28.55
CA GLY A 88 -9.17 -7.19 -28.15
C GLY A 88 -9.25 -7.97 -26.84
N THR A 89 -9.96 -9.11 -26.84
CA THR A 89 -10.10 -9.99 -25.68
C THR A 89 -8.90 -10.91 -25.45
N THR A 90 -7.97 -11.00 -26.40
CA THR A 90 -6.82 -11.90 -26.33
C THR A 90 -5.68 -11.28 -25.54
N VAL A 91 -5.12 -12.06 -24.61
CA VAL A 91 -3.95 -11.66 -23.82
C VAL A 91 -2.68 -12.17 -24.50
N LEU A 92 -1.85 -11.24 -24.99
CA LEU A 92 -0.60 -11.56 -25.68
C LEU A 92 0.56 -11.70 -24.69
N PHE A 93 0.58 -12.75 -23.86
CA PHE A 93 1.55 -12.90 -22.76
C PHE A 93 3.02 -12.77 -23.18
N SER A 94 3.40 -13.31 -24.35
CA SER A 94 4.76 -13.19 -24.87
C SER A 94 5.13 -11.74 -25.22
N VAL A 95 4.18 -10.97 -25.78
CA VAL A 95 4.32 -9.54 -26.07
C VAL A 95 4.45 -8.75 -24.77
N LEU A 96 3.63 -9.04 -23.77
CA LEU A 96 3.68 -8.37 -22.45
C LEU A 96 5.00 -8.65 -21.72
N ALA A 97 5.49 -9.90 -21.75
CA ALA A 97 6.80 -10.25 -21.17
C ALA A 97 7.97 -9.58 -21.91
N ARG A 98 7.86 -9.41 -23.23
CA ARG A 98 8.84 -8.66 -24.00
C ARG A 98 8.81 -7.17 -23.67
N LEU A 99 7.62 -6.60 -23.53
CA LEU A 99 7.43 -5.20 -23.14
C LEU A 99 8.03 -4.90 -21.76
N GLU A 100 7.85 -5.79 -20.79
CA GLU A 100 8.52 -5.72 -19.47
C GLU A 100 10.05 -5.66 -19.63
N THR A 101 10.61 -6.51 -20.49
CA THR A 101 12.06 -6.54 -20.75
C THR A 101 12.54 -5.21 -21.35
N VAL A 102 11.81 -4.68 -22.33
CA VAL A 102 12.11 -3.38 -22.96
C VAL A 102 12.09 -2.27 -21.92
N GLN A 103 11.05 -2.21 -21.08
CA GLN A 103 10.91 -1.21 -20.01
C GLN A 103 12.14 -1.17 -19.10
N PHE A 104 12.61 -2.33 -18.64
CA PHE A 104 13.70 -2.40 -17.68
C PHE A 104 15.04 -2.06 -18.33
N ARG A 105 15.23 -2.48 -19.58
CA ARG A 105 16.44 -2.13 -20.35
C ARG A 105 16.50 -0.63 -20.66
N MET A 106 15.38 -0.02 -21.02
CA MET A 106 15.28 1.44 -21.16
C MET A 106 15.64 2.13 -19.85
N ALA A 107 15.15 1.63 -18.71
CA ALA A 107 15.46 2.19 -17.40
C ALA A 107 16.94 2.11 -17.04
N ALA A 108 17.63 1.00 -17.31
CA ALA A 108 19.09 0.91 -17.08
C ALA A 108 19.90 1.95 -17.88
N ARG A 109 19.47 2.28 -19.09
CA ARG A 109 20.11 3.29 -19.96
C ARG A 109 19.81 4.70 -19.48
N ALA A 110 18.56 4.98 -19.10
CA ALA A 110 18.18 6.26 -18.53
C ALA A 110 18.79 6.52 -17.15
N ALA A 111 19.00 5.46 -16.36
CA ALA A 111 19.73 5.54 -15.11
C ALA A 111 21.18 6.01 -15.33
N ALA A 112 21.83 5.57 -16.41
CA ALA A 112 23.19 5.95 -16.75
C ALA A 112 23.30 7.36 -17.36
N HIS A 113 22.28 7.80 -18.11
CA HIS A 113 22.26 9.08 -18.80
C HIS A 113 20.97 9.86 -18.50
N PRO A 114 21.00 10.84 -17.56
CA PRO A 114 19.80 11.51 -17.05
C PRO A 114 18.94 12.21 -18.13
N ARG A 115 19.55 12.63 -19.24
CA ARG A 115 18.87 13.21 -20.42
C ARG A 115 17.83 12.27 -21.05
N LEU A 116 17.83 10.98 -20.72
CA LEU A 116 16.88 9.99 -21.23
C LEU A 116 15.71 9.71 -20.26
N LEU A 117 15.68 10.33 -19.08
CA LEU A 117 14.66 10.06 -18.05
C LEU A 117 13.25 10.47 -18.50
N GLU A 118 13.11 11.61 -19.17
CA GLU A 118 11.83 12.06 -19.72
C GLU A 118 11.31 11.07 -20.79
N GLN A 119 12.21 10.59 -21.66
CA GLN A 119 11.88 9.60 -22.69
C GLN A 119 11.40 8.28 -22.06
N LEU A 120 12.08 7.80 -21.01
CA LEU A 120 11.63 6.64 -20.23
C LEU A 120 10.25 6.88 -19.61
N GLN A 121 10.04 8.03 -18.97
CA GLN A 121 8.77 8.34 -18.30
C GLN A 121 7.61 8.36 -19.29
N ARG A 122 7.77 8.99 -20.45
CA ARG A 122 6.75 8.99 -21.52
C ARG A 122 6.45 7.58 -22.03
N PHE A 123 7.48 6.74 -22.17
CA PHE A 123 7.30 5.35 -22.57
C PHE A 123 6.49 4.55 -21.52
N ILE A 124 6.83 4.68 -20.23
CA ILE A 124 6.12 3.97 -19.16
C ILE A 124 4.67 4.45 -19.01
N VAL A 125 4.40 5.74 -19.22
CA VAL A 125 3.03 6.26 -19.32
C VAL A 125 2.28 5.60 -20.49
N ALA A 126 2.89 5.54 -21.67
CA ALA A 126 2.30 4.88 -22.83
C ALA A 126 2.01 3.39 -22.58
N VAL A 127 2.91 2.68 -21.90
CA VAL A 127 2.71 1.29 -21.45
C VAL A 127 1.48 1.21 -20.54
N ARG A 128 1.43 2.03 -19.47
CA ARG A 128 0.32 2.02 -18.51
C ARG A 128 -1.01 2.26 -19.19
N THR A 129 -1.15 3.34 -19.96
CA THR A 129 -2.41 3.71 -20.61
C THR A 129 -2.84 2.64 -21.62
N THR A 130 -1.94 2.16 -22.48
CA THR A 130 -2.27 1.15 -23.50
C THR A 130 -2.68 -0.18 -22.88
N VAL A 131 -1.91 -0.66 -21.90
CA VAL A 131 -2.14 -1.96 -21.26
C VAL A 131 -3.41 -1.94 -20.43
N THR A 132 -3.65 -0.89 -19.64
CA THR A 132 -4.89 -0.76 -18.85
C THR A 132 -6.13 -0.63 -19.73
N ASN A 133 -6.03 0.07 -20.87
CA ASN A 133 -7.11 0.14 -21.85
C ASN A 133 -7.41 -1.23 -22.47
N ALA A 134 -6.39 -2.01 -22.85
CA ALA A 134 -6.58 -3.36 -23.38
C ALA A 134 -7.15 -4.32 -22.32
N ALA A 135 -6.67 -4.22 -21.08
CA ALA A 135 -7.07 -5.09 -19.97
C ALA A 135 -8.55 -5.07 -19.63
N ARG A 136 -9.27 -4.02 -20.03
CA ARG A 136 -10.74 -3.94 -19.93
C ARG A 136 -11.44 -5.15 -20.55
N PHE A 137 -10.91 -5.65 -21.66
CA PHE A 137 -11.50 -6.72 -22.45
C PHE A 137 -10.92 -8.10 -22.14
N TRP A 138 -9.85 -8.18 -21.35
CA TRP A 138 -9.20 -9.44 -21.02
C TRP A 138 -10.00 -10.27 -20.01
N PRO A 139 -9.88 -11.60 -20.05
CA PRO A 139 -10.44 -12.45 -19.00
C PRO A 139 -9.81 -12.09 -17.65
N ARG A 140 -10.60 -12.22 -16.57
CA ARG A 140 -10.09 -12.04 -15.21
C ARG A 140 -9.38 -13.32 -14.76
N GLY A 141 -8.27 -13.17 -14.06
CA GLY A 141 -7.47 -14.29 -13.57
C GLY A 141 -6.08 -13.87 -13.11
N ASN A 142 -5.40 -14.76 -12.40
CA ASN A 142 -4.09 -14.49 -11.82
C ASN A 142 -3.02 -14.24 -12.87
N ASP A 143 -3.04 -14.91 -14.02
CA ASP A 143 -2.04 -14.69 -15.08
C ASP A 143 -2.12 -13.26 -15.66
N VAL A 144 -3.35 -12.76 -15.84
CA VAL A 144 -3.57 -11.38 -16.28
C VAL A 144 -3.13 -10.40 -15.21
N ARG A 145 -3.49 -10.64 -13.95
CA ARG A 145 -3.03 -9.83 -12.81
C ARG A 145 -1.50 -9.79 -12.72
N ASN A 146 -0.83 -10.93 -12.89
CA ASN A 146 0.62 -11.05 -12.91
C ASN A 146 1.24 -10.18 -14.02
N ALA A 147 0.66 -10.22 -15.22
CA ALA A 147 1.14 -9.41 -16.34
C ALA A 147 0.93 -7.91 -16.08
N LEU A 148 -0.25 -7.51 -15.56
CA LEU A 148 -0.55 -6.13 -15.17
C LEU A 148 0.41 -5.64 -14.08
N TYR A 149 0.60 -6.43 -13.03
CA TYR A 149 1.51 -6.10 -11.93
C TYR A 149 2.94 -5.88 -12.44
N ARG A 150 3.48 -6.81 -13.25
CA ARG A 150 4.84 -6.71 -13.81
C ARG A 150 5.06 -5.44 -14.64
N LEU A 151 4.06 -5.04 -15.41
CA LEU A 151 4.16 -3.86 -16.27
C LEU A 151 3.89 -2.55 -15.51
N LEU A 152 2.81 -2.47 -14.73
CA LEU A 152 2.40 -1.22 -14.09
C LEU A 152 3.22 -0.90 -12.85
N TYR A 153 3.42 -1.86 -11.95
CA TYR A 153 4.27 -1.68 -10.77
C TYR A 153 5.75 -1.72 -11.16
N GLY A 154 6.14 -2.67 -12.03
CA GLY A 154 7.53 -2.74 -12.51
C GLY A 154 7.96 -1.50 -13.26
N GLY A 155 7.09 -0.92 -14.11
CA GLY A 155 7.39 0.30 -14.84
C GLY A 155 7.55 1.52 -13.92
N ARG A 156 6.69 1.62 -12.90
CA ARG A 156 6.82 2.64 -11.83
C ARG A 156 8.17 2.53 -11.12
N VAL A 157 8.52 1.35 -10.63
CA VAL A 157 9.80 1.11 -9.95
C VAL A 157 10.99 1.35 -10.88
N ALA A 158 10.89 1.00 -12.15
CA ALA A 158 11.96 1.22 -13.13
C ALA A 158 12.26 2.71 -13.34
N VAL A 159 11.23 3.55 -13.44
CA VAL A 159 11.38 5.02 -13.50
C VAL A 159 12.03 5.54 -12.22
N GLU A 160 11.49 5.16 -11.06
CA GLU A 160 12.02 5.61 -9.76
C GLU A 160 13.47 5.19 -9.55
N GLU A 161 13.82 3.95 -9.92
CA GLU A 161 15.19 3.46 -9.85
C GLU A 161 16.11 4.29 -10.74
N ALA A 162 15.75 4.50 -12.01
CA ALA A 162 16.54 5.31 -12.93
C ALA A 162 16.74 6.74 -12.43
N TRP A 163 15.72 7.34 -11.84
CA TRP A 163 15.78 8.67 -11.24
C TRP A 163 16.71 8.72 -10.02
N ILE A 164 16.62 7.75 -9.11
CA ILE A 164 17.44 7.71 -7.88
C ILE A 164 18.94 7.65 -8.19
N GLN A 165 19.33 7.04 -9.31
CA GLN A 165 20.72 6.99 -9.75
C GLN A 165 21.28 8.35 -10.18
N ASN A 166 20.41 9.34 -10.43
CA ASN A 166 20.78 10.67 -10.92
C ASN A 166 20.61 11.73 -9.84
N ARG A 167 21.65 12.55 -9.60
CA ARG A 167 21.67 13.56 -8.51
C ARG A 167 21.33 14.98 -8.95
N THR A 168 21.40 15.25 -10.25
CA THR A 168 21.28 16.61 -10.82
C THR A 168 19.89 16.90 -11.37
N GLU A 169 19.12 15.85 -11.64
CA GLU A 169 17.78 15.99 -12.19
C GLU A 169 16.77 15.96 -11.04
N VAL A 170 15.73 16.79 -11.15
CA VAL A 170 14.58 16.77 -10.24
C VAL A 170 13.49 15.90 -10.83
N LEU A 171 13.12 14.81 -10.16
CA LEU A 171 11.96 14.01 -10.58
C LEU A 171 10.72 14.91 -10.55
N PRO A 172 9.95 15.02 -11.65
CA PRO A 172 8.74 15.82 -11.64
C PRO A 172 7.79 15.39 -10.52
N GLU A 173 7.36 16.35 -9.71
CA GLU A 173 6.44 16.09 -8.60
C GLU A 173 5.09 15.60 -9.09
N LEU A 174 4.63 16.12 -10.23
CA LEU A 174 3.39 15.71 -10.88
C LEU A 174 3.69 14.88 -12.13
N LEU A 175 3.23 13.63 -12.13
CA LEU A 175 3.10 12.80 -13.32
C LEU A 175 1.64 12.86 -13.80
N TYR A 176 1.39 13.60 -14.87
CA TYR A 176 0.11 13.53 -15.58
C TYR A 176 0.08 12.31 -16.50
N VAL A 177 -1.00 11.54 -16.49
CA VAL A 177 -1.13 10.28 -17.26
C VAL A 177 -2.16 10.42 -18.38
N GLU A 178 -3.42 10.73 -18.05
CA GLU A 178 -4.48 10.93 -19.05
C GLU A 178 -5.61 11.85 -18.55
N ASP A 179 -6.32 12.50 -19.47
CA ASP A 179 -7.55 13.25 -19.18
C ASP A 179 -8.77 12.31 -19.25
N ALA A 180 -8.91 11.41 -18.29
CA ALA A 180 -10.05 10.49 -18.30
C ALA A 180 -11.36 11.28 -18.13
N PRO A 181 -12.35 11.16 -19.04
CA PRO A 181 -13.55 11.99 -18.99
C PRO A 181 -14.45 11.65 -17.79
N SER A 182 -15.15 12.67 -17.27
CA SER A 182 -16.22 12.52 -16.27
C SER A 182 -17.23 13.64 -16.41
N ALA A 183 -18.50 13.33 -16.13
CA ALA A 183 -19.61 14.29 -16.11
C ALA A 183 -19.90 14.88 -14.71
N THR A 184 -19.16 14.44 -13.68
CA THR A 184 -19.41 14.83 -12.29
C THR A 184 -18.82 16.22 -11.98
N PRO A 185 -19.29 16.90 -10.91
CA PRO A 185 -18.71 18.17 -10.45
C PRO A 185 -17.20 18.05 -10.24
N ALA A 186 -16.46 19.13 -10.51
CA ALA A 186 -15.01 19.10 -10.51
C ALA A 186 -14.38 20.41 -10.02
N VAL A 187 -13.14 20.30 -9.55
CA VAL A 187 -12.26 21.42 -9.20
C VAL A 187 -10.89 21.17 -9.82
N VAL A 188 -10.11 22.23 -10.05
CA VAL A 188 -8.73 22.11 -10.55
C VAL A 188 -7.76 22.22 -9.38
N ILE A 189 -6.91 21.22 -9.21
CA ILE A 189 -5.81 21.20 -8.23
C ILE A 189 -4.51 21.04 -9.00
N GLU A 190 -3.61 22.01 -8.90
CA GLU A 190 -2.28 21.98 -9.55
C GLU A 190 -2.33 21.62 -11.04
N GLY A 191 -3.35 22.12 -11.76
CA GLY A 191 -3.56 21.85 -13.18
C GLY A 191 -4.23 20.51 -13.50
N VAL A 192 -4.52 19.67 -12.50
CA VAL A 192 -5.30 18.43 -12.64
C VAL A 192 -6.76 18.70 -12.31
N ARG A 193 -7.67 18.35 -13.23
CA ARG A 193 -9.11 18.41 -12.96
C ARG A 193 -9.51 17.19 -12.11
N VAL A 194 -9.83 17.44 -10.84
CA VAL A 194 -10.28 16.44 -9.88
C VAL A 194 -11.80 16.47 -9.81
N HIS A 195 -12.43 15.31 -9.98
CA HIS A 195 -13.87 15.14 -10.08
C HIS A 195 -14.43 14.47 -8.83
N SER A 196 -15.69 14.76 -8.51
CA SER A 196 -16.44 14.01 -7.51
C SER A 196 -16.54 12.54 -7.94
N GLY A 197 -16.27 11.63 -7.02
CA GLY A 197 -16.12 10.21 -7.28
C GLY A 197 -14.66 9.78 -7.51
N ASP A 198 -13.73 10.68 -7.79
CA ASP A 198 -12.33 10.28 -7.93
C ASP A 198 -11.81 9.59 -6.67
N ILE A 199 -10.84 8.71 -6.86
CA ILE A 199 -10.25 7.87 -5.83
C ILE A 199 -8.81 8.31 -5.62
N LEU A 200 -8.44 8.59 -4.38
CA LEU A 200 -7.07 8.92 -3.98
C LEU A 200 -6.43 7.70 -3.32
N LEU A 201 -5.42 7.11 -3.96
CA LEU A 201 -4.53 6.18 -3.29
C LEU A 201 -3.34 6.94 -2.74
N SER A 202 -2.97 6.70 -1.49
CA SER A 202 -1.83 7.40 -0.89
C SER A 202 -0.91 6.50 -0.09
N ARG A 203 0.31 7.01 0.08
CA ARG A 203 1.39 6.40 0.85
C ARG A 203 1.87 7.38 1.90
N ALA A 204 1.79 7.01 3.16
CA ALA A 204 2.35 7.79 4.26
C ALA A 204 3.77 7.31 4.60
N GLY A 205 4.46 8.02 5.48
CA GLY A 205 5.81 7.64 5.94
C GLY A 205 5.87 6.68 7.14
N ALA A 206 4.73 6.23 7.65
CA ALA A 206 4.66 5.40 8.85
C ALA A 206 5.03 3.92 8.57
N PRO A 207 5.66 3.19 9.50
CA PRO A 207 5.97 1.77 9.32
C PRO A 207 4.73 0.87 9.13
N THR A 208 3.59 1.24 9.71
CA THR A 208 2.30 0.57 9.45
C THR A 208 1.82 0.77 8.02
N SER A 209 2.06 1.96 7.44
CA SER A 209 1.83 2.23 6.01
C SER A 209 2.74 1.35 5.14
N ALA A 210 4.02 1.21 5.52
CA ALA A 210 4.95 0.25 4.91
C ALA A 210 4.41 -1.18 4.93
N LEU A 211 3.95 -1.66 6.08
CA LEU A 211 3.40 -2.99 6.22
C LEU A 211 2.17 -3.20 5.35
N ILE A 212 1.23 -2.25 5.27
CA ILE A 212 0.02 -2.43 4.45
C ILE A 212 0.37 -2.49 2.95
N ALA A 213 1.26 -1.61 2.46
CA ALA A 213 1.57 -1.64 1.03
C ALA A 213 2.41 -2.88 0.67
N ARG A 214 3.36 -3.29 1.52
CA ARG A 214 4.28 -4.40 1.20
C ARG A 214 3.73 -5.77 1.57
N GLY A 215 2.99 -5.83 2.68
CA GLY A 215 2.42 -7.04 3.28
C GLY A 215 1.19 -7.53 2.53
N SER A 216 1.41 -8.04 1.33
CA SER A 216 0.37 -8.62 0.49
C SER A 216 0.99 -9.59 -0.52
N ASP A 217 0.17 -10.42 -1.16
CA ASP A 217 0.65 -11.31 -2.22
C ASP A 217 1.20 -10.55 -3.43
N TYR A 218 0.84 -9.27 -3.60
CA TYR A 218 1.30 -8.38 -4.66
C TYR A 218 1.74 -7.05 -4.04
N SER A 219 2.95 -7.01 -3.48
CA SER A 219 3.47 -5.83 -2.79
C SER A 219 3.31 -4.53 -3.60
N GLY A 220 2.52 -3.61 -3.09
CA GLY A 220 2.16 -2.38 -3.77
C GLY A 220 2.95 -1.15 -3.31
N SER A 221 2.48 0.01 -3.77
CA SER A 221 3.02 1.34 -3.42
C SER A 221 2.11 2.14 -2.48
N PHE A 222 0.86 1.71 -2.29
CA PHE A 222 -0.17 2.47 -1.58
C PHE A 222 -0.71 1.69 -0.39
N SER A 223 -0.94 2.42 0.70
CA SER A 223 -1.42 1.86 1.97
C SER A 223 -2.77 2.41 2.41
N HIS A 224 -3.27 3.43 1.72
CA HIS A 224 -4.48 4.14 2.09
C HIS A 224 -5.28 4.51 0.86
N ALA A 225 -6.60 4.47 0.96
CA ALA A 225 -7.51 4.85 -0.10
C ALA A 225 -8.57 5.82 0.45
N ALA A 226 -8.94 6.82 -0.35
CA ALA A 226 -9.94 7.82 0.01
C ALA A 226 -10.80 8.18 -1.20
N LEU A 227 -12.02 8.65 -0.94
CA LEU A 227 -13.01 9.03 -1.94
C LEU A 227 -13.18 10.54 -1.98
N VAL A 228 -13.18 11.12 -3.18
CA VAL A 228 -13.37 12.54 -3.39
C VAL A 228 -14.85 12.86 -3.57
N TYR A 229 -15.33 13.88 -2.86
CA TYR A 229 -16.59 14.56 -3.14
C TYR A 229 -16.28 16.01 -3.54
N VAL A 230 -16.93 16.49 -4.59
CA VAL A 230 -16.90 17.91 -4.98
C VAL A 230 -18.31 18.44 -4.90
N ASP A 231 -18.49 19.47 -4.09
CA ASP A 231 -19.76 20.17 -3.92
C ASP A 231 -20.11 20.94 -5.22
N PRO A 232 -21.27 20.66 -5.85
CA PRO A 232 -21.66 21.30 -7.10
C PRO A 232 -21.98 22.80 -6.95
N GLU A 233 -22.33 23.27 -5.76
CA GLU A 233 -22.76 24.66 -5.54
C GLU A 233 -21.57 25.61 -5.37
N ASN A 234 -20.54 25.18 -4.64
CA ASN A 234 -19.42 26.04 -4.24
C ASN A 234 -18.04 25.51 -4.67
N GLY A 235 -17.97 24.30 -5.25
CA GLY A 235 -16.72 23.70 -5.72
C GLY A 235 -15.81 23.18 -4.60
N ASN A 236 -16.27 23.13 -3.35
CA ASN A 236 -15.48 22.65 -2.23
C ASN A 236 -15.18 21.16 -2.40
N LEU A 237 -13.89 20.82 -2.25
CA LEU A 237 -13.44 19.43 -2.25
C LEU A 237 -13.41 18.87 -0.83
N ILE A 238 -14.10 17.74 -0.66
CA ILE A 238 -14.11 16.96 0.56
C ILE A 238 -13.48 15.60 0.27
N VAL A 239 -12.59 15.16 1.14
CA VAL A 239 -12.02 13.82 1.12
C VAL A 239 -12.70 12.98 2.18
N ILE A 240 -13.25 11.85 1.79
CA ILE A 240 -13.91 10.89 2.67
C ILE A 240 -12.99 9.69 2.81
N GLU A 241 -12.61 9.36 4.04
CA GLU A 241 -11.63 8.32 4.33
C GLU A 241 -11.90 7.65 5.67
N SER A 242 -11.27 6.51 5.94
CA SER A 242 -11.28 5.90 7.26
C SER A 242 -9.88 5.80 7.85
N LEU A 243 -9.66 6.44 9.00
CA LEU A 243 -8.38 6.53 9.69
C LEU A 243 -8.35 5.59 10.90
N ILE A 244 -7.21 4.95 11.16
CA ILE A 244 -7.03 3.99 12.28
C ILE A 244 -7.47 4.61 13.62
N GLU A 245 -7.24 5.91 13.79
CA GLU A 245 -7.47 6.67 15.01
C GLU A 245 -8.94 7.12 15.15
N LYS A 246 -9.60 7.41 14.02
CA LYS A 246 -10.88 8.13 13.99
C LYS A 246 -12.04 7.31 13.47
N GLY A 247 -11.79 6.27 12.68
CA GLY A 247 -12.79 5.64 11.83
C GLY A 247 -13.08 6.49 10.60
N ALA A 248 -14.28 6.33 10.04
CA ALA A 248 -14.69 7.07 8.85
C ALA A 248 -14.92 8.54 9.16
N VAL A 249 -14.30 9.42 8.38
CA VAL A 249 -14.31 10.87 8.56
C VAL A 249 -14.41 11.58 7.21
N ARG A 250 -14.84 12.83 7.25
CA ARG A 250 -14.73 13.78 6.15
C ARG A 250 -13.67 14.82 6.50
N ASN A 251 -12.77 15.11 5.56
CA ASN A 251 -11.71 16.08 5.70
C ASN A 251 -11.76 17.08 4.56
N THR A 252 -11.33 18.32 4.82
CA THR A 252 -10.98 19.22 3.71
C THR A 252 -9.74 18.69 3.01
N PHE A 253 -9.50 19.13 1.78
CA PHE A 253 -8.31 18.71 1.05
C PHE A 253 -7.01 19.09 1.78
N GLU A 254 -6.95 20.29 2.38
CA GLU A 254 -5.80 20.75 3.17
C GLU A 254 -5.58 19.89 4.42
N ALA A 255 -6.66 19.47 5.08
CA ALA A 255 -6.57 18.57 6.22
C ALA A 255 -6.05 17.18 5.81
N TYR A 256 -6.51 16.65 4.67
CA TYR A 256 -6.02 15.39 4.10
C TYR A 256 -4.52 15.43 3.78
N LEU A 257 -4.04 16.56 3.25
CA LEU A 257 -2.62 16.76 2.90
C LEU A 257 -1.72 17.10 4.09
N ARG A 258 -2.28 17.39 5.27
CA ARG A 258 -1.50 17.80 6.46
C ARG A 258 -0.53 16.71 6.92
N ASP A 259 -0.94 15.45 6.83
CA ASP A 259 -0.04 14.34 7.07
C ASP A 259 0.91 14.18 5.90
N LYS A 260 2.21 14.03 6.18
CA LYS A 260 3.23 13.88 5.14
C LYS A 260 2.94 12.67 4.23
N LYS A 261 2.35 12.92 3.07
CA LYS A 261 2.15 11.92 2.01
C LYS A 261 3.41 11.88 1.14
N ARG A 262 3.89 10.67 0.85
CA ARG A 262 5.02 10.43 -0.06
C ARG A 262 4.57 10.45 -1.52
N ARG A 263 3.35 9.97 -1.74
CA ARG A 263 2.69 9.97 -3.05
C ARG A 263 1.19 9.88 -2.91
N ILE A 264 0.51 10.40 -3.93
CA ILE A 264 -0.94 10.34 -4.12
C ILE A 264 -1.20 9.98 -5.59
N LEU A 265 -1.95 8.92 -5.85
CA LEU A 265 -2.42 8.54 -7.17
C LEU A 265 -3.91 8.86 -7.28
N LEU A 266 -4.29 9.54 -8.35
CA LEU A 266 -5.66 9.82 -8.72
C LEU A 266 -6.16 8.75 -9.69
N LEU A 267 -7.16 7.99 -9.26
CA LEU A 267 -7.87 7.03 -10.09
C LEU A 267 -9.30 7.52 -10.35
N ARG A 268 -9.81 7.26 -11.55
CA ARG A 268 -11.15 7.69 -11.98
C ARG A 268 -11.93 6.52 -12.59
N PRO A 269 -13.21 6.33 -12.23
CA PRO A 269 -14.09 5.42 -12.97
C PRO A 269 -14.14 5.77 -14.45
N ARG A 270 -13.89 4.78 -15.29
CA ARG A 270 -13.91 4.92 -16.75
C ARG A 270 -15.34 5.13 -17.25
N GLN A 271 -15.57 6.16 -18.07
CA GLN A 271 -16.88 6.49 -18.65
C GLN A 271 -17.51 5.31 -19.41
N GLU A 272 -16.69 4.38 -19.90
CA GLU A 272 -17.13 3.19 -20.59
C GLU A 272 -17.64 2.07 -19.67
N HIS A 273 -17.61 2.25 -18.35
CA HIS A 273 -18.25 1.33 -17.42
C HIS A 273 -19.75 1.26 -17.73
N PRO A 274 -20.38 0.06 -17.83
CA PRO A 274 -21.77 -0.07 -18.26
C PRO A 274 -22.78 0.76 -17.46
N VAL A 275 -22.58 0.91 -16.15
CA VAL A 275 -23.42 1.75 -15.27
C VAL A 275 -23.34 3.24 -15.63
N LEU A 276 -22.18 3.73 -16.09
CA LEU A 276 -21.99 5.16 -16.37
C LEU A 276 -22.64 5.60 -17.68
N GLN A 277 -23.03 4.67 -18.56
CA GLN A 277 -23.72 4.98 -19.80
C GLN A 277 -25.11 5.59 -19.55
N PRO A 278 -26.02 4.95 -18.78
CA PRO A 278 -27.29 5.56 -18.38
C PRO A 278 -27.17 6.53 -17.19
N HIS A 279 -26.12 6.42 -16.38
CA HIS A 279 -25.95 7.20 -15.14
C HIS A 279 -24.56 7.82 -15.03
N PRO A 280 -24.24 8.82 -15.86
CA PRO A 280 -22.91 9.44 -15.88
C PRO A 280 -22.56 10.18 -14.57
N ASP A 281 -23.55 10.47 -13.73
CA ASP A 281 -23.43 11.09 -12.41
C ASP A 281 -23.20 10.06 -11.27
N ALA A 282 -23.23 8.75 -11.54
CA ALA A 282 -23.11 7.71 -10.51
C ALA A 282 -21.88 7.86 -9.57
N PRO A 283 -20.67 8.27 -10.03
CA PRO A 283 -19.53 8.48 -9.13
C PRO A 283 -19.77 9.63 -8.13
N HIS A 284 -20.51 10.67 -8.54
CA HIS A 284 -20.92 11.74 -7.63
C HIS A 284 -21.92 11.23 -6.58
N ARG A 285 -22.94 10.45 -7.01
CA ARG A 285 -23.90 9.83 -6.08
C ARG A 285 -23.24 8.86 -5.09
N ALA A 286 -22.23 8.11 -5.53
CA ALA A 286 -21.45 7.25 -4.64
C ALA A 286 -20.75 8.07 -3.53
N ALA A 287 -20.09 9.16 -3.92
CA ALA A 287 -19.44 10.08 -2.99
C ALA A 287 -20.43 10.78 -2.07
N GLU A 288 -21.57 11.26 -2.59
CA GLU A 288 -22.64 11.89 -1.82
C GLU A 288 -23.26 10.92 -0.80
N HIS A 289 -23.54 9.68 -1.22
CA HIS A 289 -24.04 8.63 -0.33
C HIS A 289 -23.09 8.43 0.85
N MET A 290 -21.81 8.24 0.57
CA MET A 290 -20.81 7.99 1.61
C MET A 290 -20.59 9.21 2.51
N LEU A 291 -20.61 10.43 1.94
CA LEU A 291 -20.58 11.67 2.71
C LEU A 291 -21.76 11.76 3.66
N SER A 292 -22.97 11.39 3.20
CA SER A 292 -24.19 11.33 4.01
C SER A 292 -24.06 10.32 5.16
N GLN A 293 -23.54 9.12 4.90
CA GLN A 293 -23.32 8.10 5.93
C GLN A 293 -22.36 8.59 7.02
N VAL A 294 -21.20 9.08 6.63
CA VAL A 294 -20.18 9.59 7.57
C VAL A 294 -20.66 10.84 8.32
N SER A 295 -21.58 11.62 7.74
CA SER A 295 -22.16 12.80 8.39
C SER A 295 -23.28 12.48 9.40
N LYS A 296 -23.94 11.31 9.28
CA LYS A 296 -25.04 10.90 10.18
C LYS A 296 -24.57 10.42 11.54
N GLY A 297 -23.34 9.94 11.64
CA GLY A 297 -22.80 9.43 12.89
C GLY A 297 -21.38 8.87 12.73
N ARG A 298 -20.74 8.60 13.86
CA ARG A 298 -19.39 8.04 13.88
C ARG A 298 -19.41 6.56 13.47
N ILE A 299 -18.72 6.24 12.38
CA ILE A 299 -18.40 4.87 11.98
C ILE A 299 -17.00 4.55 12.49
N ASP A 300 -16.87 3.57 13.39
CA ASP A 300 -15.57 3.20 13.98
C ASP A 300 -14.66 2.50 12.95
N TYR A 301 -13.34 2.54 13.18
CA TYR A 301 -12.37 1.87 12.31
C TYR A 301 -12.49 0.34 12.42
N ASP A 302 -12.43 -0.37 11.28
CA ASP A 302 -12.44 -1.82 11.27
C ASP A 302 -11.03 -2.43 11.37
N PHE A 303 -10.67 -2.92 12.55
CA PHE A 303 -9.41 -3.63 12.78
C PHE A 303 -9.45 -5.09 12.31
N SER A 304 -10.63 -5.69 12.16
CA SER A 304 -10.80 -7.07 11.69
C SER A 304 -10.56 -7.22 10.20
N MET A 305 -10.76 -6.14 9.44
CA MET A 305 -10.80 -6.08 7.97
C MET A 305 -11.89 -6.96 7.35
N ASP A 306 -13.06 -7.02 8.00
CA ASP A 306 -14.26 -7.67 7.51
C ASP A 306 -15.05 -6.74 6.57
N TRP A 307 -14.62 -6.68 5.31
CA TRP A 307 -15.19 -5.82 4.26
C TRP A 307 -16.65 -6.06 3.90
N LYS A 308 -17.27 -7.07 4.49
CA LYS A 308 -18.71 -7.32 4.35
C LYS A 308 -19.53 -6.68 5.47
N ASP A 309 -18.91 -6.34 6.60
CA ASP A 309 -19.55 -5.68 7.74
C ASP A 309 -19.63 -4.17 7.49
N THR A 310 -20.85 -3.64 7.35
CA THR A 310 -21.07 -2.21 7.11
C THR A 310 -21.05 -1.36 8.38
N SER A 311 -20.84 -1.94 9.56
CA SER A 311 -20.91 -1.23 10.84
C SER A 311 -19.63 -0.45 11.20
N ARG A 312 -18.52 -0.80 10.57
CA ARG A 312 -17.18 -0.25 10.81
C ARG A 312 -16.44 -0.21 9.48
N PHE A 313 -15.58 0.79 9.28
CA PHE A 313 -14.83 0.94 8.03
C PHE A 313 -13.31 0.94 8.23
N PHE A 314 -12.54 0.17 7.46
CA PHE A 314 -11.16 0.49 7.11
C PHE A 314 -11.11 1.21 5.74
N CYS A 315 -9.95 1.78 5.37
CA CYS A 315 -9.91 2.77 4.29
C CYS A 315 -10.53 2.34 2.94
N PRO A 316 -10.36 1.11 2.42
CA PRO A 316 -10.95 0.66 1.17
C PRO A 316 -12.47 0.43 1.26
N GLU A 317 -13.00 0.12 2.45
CA GLU A 317 -14.44 -0.12 2.64
C GLU A 317 -15.27 1.13 2.37
N VAL A 318 -14.72 2.33 2.62
CA VAL A 318 -15.33 3.61 2.24
C VAL A 318 -15.67 3.61 0.74
N LEU A 319 -14.75 3.14 -0.10
CA LEU A 319 -14.94 3.11 -1.55
C LEU A 319 -15.79 1.90 -1.96
N TYR A 320 -15.52 0.74 -1.37
CA TYR A 320 -16.24 -0.51 -1.66
C TYR A 320 -17.74 -0.33 -1.47
N HIS A 321 -18.18 0.21 -0.33
CA HIS A 321 -19.60 0.42 -0.06
C HIS A 321 -20.18 1.61 -0.83
N ALA A 322 -19.41 2.69 -1.05
CA ALA A 322 -19.87 3.82 -1.83
C ALA A 322 -20.22 3.42 -3.28
N TYR A 323 -19.33 2.67 -3.93
CA TYR A 323 -19.52 2.26 -5.31
C TYR A 323 -20.50 1.10 -5.47
N ALA A 324 -20.55 0.17 -4.51
CA ALA A 324 -21.58 -0.87 -4.48
C ALA A 324 -23.00 -0.29 -4.39
N HIS A 325 -23.18 0.86 -3.72
CA HIS A 325 -24.48 1.55 -3.64
C HIS A 325 -25.00 2.02 -5.01
N VAL A 326 -24.11 2.24 -5.98
CA VAL A 326 -24.46 2.66 -7.34
C VAL A 326 -24.18 1.56 -8.37
N ASP A 327 -24.17 0.28 -7.94
CA ASP A 327 -23.99 -0.90 -8.79
C ASP A 327 -22.64 -0.95 -9.55
N ILE A 328 -21.62 -0.23 -9.07
CA ILE A 328 -20.25 -0.30 -9.59
C ILE A 328 -19.45 -1.22 -8.68
N THR A 329 -18.97 -2.33 -9.25
CA THR A 329 -18.06 -3.24 -8.53
C THR A 329 -16.62 -2.76 -8.71
N LEU A 330 -15.92 -2.58 -7.60
CA LEU A 330 -14.47 -2.34 -7.56
C LEU A 330 -13.74 -3.57 -7.00
N TRP A 331 -12.42 -3.61 -7.14
CA TRP A 331 -11.55 -4.72 -6.71
C TRP A 331 -11.80 -6.01 -7.48
N HIS A 332 -11.72 -5.94 -8.81
CA HIS A 332 -11.73 -7.13 -9.67
C HIS A 332 -10.57 -8.10 -9.41
N TYR A 333 -9.53 -7.62 -8.73
CA TYR A 333 -8.39 -8.41 -8.28
C TYR A 333 -8.21 -8.26 -6.77
N MET A 334 -9.00 -8.97 -5.97
CA MET A 334 -8.79 -8.98 -4.51
C MET A 334 -7.48 -9.66 -4.13
N THR A 335 -6.83 -9.17 -3.08
CA THR A 335 -5.62 -9.79 -2.53
C THR A 335 -5.96 -10.79 -1.44
N THR A 336 -5.24 -11.91 -1.44
CA THR A 336 -5.14 -12.80 -0.29
C THR A 336 -3.80 -12.57 0.41
N LEU A 337 -3.76 -12.78 1.73
CA LEU A 337 -2.53 -12.77 2.52
C LEU A 337 -2.08 -14.23 2.67
N ALA A 338 -1.35 -14.74 1.69
CA ALA A 338 -0.99 -16.16 1.63
C ALA A 338 0.18 -16.56 2.54
N SER A 339 1.10 -15.62 2.80
CA SER A 339 2.28 -15.84 3.63
C SER A 339 1.88 -16.14 5.10
N PRO A 340 2.30 -17.28 5.69
CA PRO A 340 2.01 -17.60 7.09
C PRO A 340 2.55 -16.55 8.07
N GLY A 341 3.77 -16.05 7.85
CA GLY A 341 4.40 -15.03 8.67
C GLY A 341 3.63 -13.71 8.64
N LEU A 342 3.30 -13.25 7.43
CA LEU A 342 2.48 -12.06 7.21
C LEU A 342 1.13 -12.17 7.89
N ARG A 343 0.39 -13.26 7.69
CA ARG A 343 -0.91 -13.48 8.36
C ARG A 343 -0.78 -13.40 9.86
N ALA A 344 0.30 -13.94 10.39
CA ALA A 344 0.48 -14.00 11.82
C ALA A 344 0.82 -12.61 12.40
N TRP A 345 1.59 -11.78 11.68
CA TRP A 345 1.78 -10.37 12.01
C TRP A 345 0.48 -9.57 11.91
N MET A 346 -0.29 -9.76 10.83
CA MET A 346 -1.58 -9.08 10.64
C MET A 346 -2.57 -9.49 11.74
N SER A 347 -2.59 -10.77 12.13
CA SER A 347 -3.36 -11.28 13.27
C SER A 347 -2.95 -10.63 14.59
N ASP A 348 -1.65 -10.46 14.82
CA ASP A 348 -1.10 -9.75 15.98
C ASP A 348 -1.53 -8.27 16.02
N MET A 349 -1.88 -7.70 14.85
CA MET A 349 -2.45 -6.36 14.67
C MET A 349 -3.98 -6.30 14.70
N GLY A 350 -4.67 -7.43 14.88
CA GLY A 350 -6.13 -7.49 15.01
C GLY A 350 -6.89 -7.94 13.77
N VAL A 351 -6.20 -8.13 12.65
CA VAL A 351 -6.80 -8.59 11.38
C VAL A 351 -7.29 -10.03 11.52
N ARG A 352 -8.47 -10.33 10.99
CA ARG A 352 -9.10 -11.67 11.07
C ARG A 352 -9.51 -12.23 9.73
N HIS A 353 -9.62 -11.37 8.71
CA HIS A 353 -9.92 -11.72 7.34
C HIS A 353 -8.66 -11.53 6.49
N TYR A 354 -8.38 -12.51 5.62
CA TYR A 354 -7.13 -12.56 4.87
C TYR A 354 -7.31 -12.51 3.36
N THR A 355 -8.55 -12.52 2.85
CA THR A 355 -8.88 -12.12 1.48
C THR A 355 -9.66 -10.82 1.59
N LEU A 356 -9.04 -9.70 1.19
CA LEU A 356 -9.56 -8.35 1.43
C LEU A 356 -9.16 -7.37 0.33
N PRO A 357 -9.93 -6.28 0.12
CA PRO A 357 -9.55 -5.21 -0.79
C PRO A 357 -8.34 -4.45 -0.24
N LEU A 358 -7.24 -4.40 -0.99
CA LEU A 358 -6.09 -3.53 -0.66
C LEU A 358 -6.06 -2.29 -1.57
N PRO A 359 -5.59 -1.13 -1.08
CA PRO A 359 -5.52 0.10 -1.88
C PRO A 359 -4.80 -0.08 -3.22
N SER A 360 -3.66 -0.77 -3.22
CA SER A 360 -2.84 -0.95 -4.43
C SER A 360 -3.51 -1.83 -5.51
N ASP A 361 -4.51 -2.64 -5.14
CA ASP A 361 -5.22 -3.49 -6.12
C ASP A 361 -6.03 -2.66 -7.12
N LEU A 362 -6.46 -1.46 -6.72
CA LEU A 362 -7.21 -0.55 -7.58
C LEU A 362 -6.38 -0.06 -8.78
N GLU A 363 -5.05 -0.10 -8.72
CA GLU A 363 -4.21 0.21 -9.89
C GLU A 363 -4.42 -0.78 -11.05
N TYR A 364 -4.86 -1.99 -10.74
CA TYR A 364 -5.07 -3.06 -11.71
C TYR A 364 -6.55 -3.23 -12.05
N ASP A 365 -7.44 -2.44 -11.45
CA ASP A 365 -8.87 -2.54 -11.72
C ASP A 365 -9.15 -2.05 -13.16
N PRO A 366 -9.74 -2.89 -14.02
CA PRO A 366 -9.96 -2.57 -15.42
C PRO A 366 -10.89 -1.37 -15.63
N PHE A 367 -11.74 -1.05 -14.65
CA PHE A 367 -12.68 0.05 -14.77
C PHE A 367 -12.20 1.36 -14.16
N LEU A 368 -10.94 1.40 -13.72
CA LEU A 368 -10.28 2.62 -13.28
C LEU A 368 -9.24 3.08 -14.30
N ALA A 369 -9.23 4.38 -14.55
CA ALA A 369 -8.22 5.11 -15.28
C ALA A 369 -7.26 5.76 -14.29
N THR A 370 -5.96 5.79 -14.63
CA THR A 370 -4.99 6.55 -13.84
C THR A 370 -4.92 7.96 -14.44
N VAL A 371 -5.35 8.98 -13.69
CA VAL A 371 -5.39 10.36 -14.19
C VAL A 371 -4.05 11.06 -13.97
N ALA A 372 -3.56 11.01 -12.73
CA ALA A 372 -2.34 11.69 -12.31
C ALA A 372 -1.73 11.02 -11.09
N GLU A 373 -0.44 11.26 -10.87
CA GLU A 373 0.26 10.91 -9.64
C GLU A 373 1.11 12.08 -9.14
N TRP A 374 0.89 12.49 -7.90
CA TRP A 374 1.79 13.36 -7.16
C TRP A 374 2.81 12.54 -6.38
N ARG A 375 4.07 12.95 -6.43
CA ARG A 375 5.21 12.29 -5.81
C ARG A 375 6.07 13.33 -5.11
N ASN A 376 6.48 13.03 -3.89
CA ASN A 376 7.48 13.82 -3.21
C ASN A 376 8.86 13.20 -3.46
N ALA A 377 9.63 13.81 -4.37
CA ALA A 377 10.93 13.30 -4.78
C ALA A 377 11.93 13.22 -3.61
N ASP A 378 11.87 14.16 -2.66
CA ASP A 378 12.77 14.25 -1.50
C ASP A 378 12.65 13.04 -0.56
N VAL A 379 11.52 12.33 -0.59
CA VAL A 379 11.28 11.17 0.29
C VAL A 379 11.17 9.84 -0.42
N LEU A 380 11.39 9.77 -1.74
CA LEU A 380 11.38 8.50 -2.47
C LEU A 380 12.53 7.58 -2.04
N LYS A 381 13.74 8.13 -1.83
CA LYS A 381 14.87 7.35 -1.28
C LYS A 381 14.52 6.76 0.08
N GLU A 382 13.83 7.54 0.90
CA GLU A 382 13.37 7.12 2.20
C GLU A 382 12.27 6.07 2.15
N ASP A 383 11.36 6.14 1.17
CA ASP A 383 10.36 5.10 0.93
C ASP A 383 10.98 3.78 0.49
N ARG A 384 12.00 3.85 -0.35
CA ARG A 384 12.72 2.68 -0.81
C ARG A 384 13.43 1.95 0.33
N LEU A 385 14.06 2.68 1.25
CA LEU A 385 14.65 2.10 2.47
C LEU A 385 13.59 1.41 3.33
N ASP A 386 12.45 2.09 3.52
CA ASP A 386 11.33 1.56 4.31
C ASP A 386 10.77 0.27 3.67
N ASN A 387 10.62 0.25 2.35
CA ASN A 387 10.17 -0.94 1.62
C ASN A 387 11.16 -2.10 1.77
N ALA A 388 12.47 -1.86 1.61
CA ALA A 388 13.48 -2.90 1.76
C ALA A 388 13.54 -3.47 3.19
N ILE A 389 13.38 -2.62 4.21
CA ILE A 389 13.30 -3.05 5.61
C ILE A 389 12.06 -3.90 5.84
N MET A 390 10.90 -3.47 5.33
CA MET A 390 9.65 -4.19 5.51
C MET A 390 9.68 -5.54 4.80
N ASP A 391 10.20 -5.59 3.58
CA ASP A 391 10.37 -6.83 2.82
C ASP A 391 11.27 -7.81 3.58
N ALA A 392 12.43 -7.36 4.08
CA ALA A 392 13.32 -8.21 4.87
C ALA A 392 12.66 -8.73 6.17
N LEU A 393 11.87 -7.87 6.84
CA LEU A 393 11.12 -8.26 8.04
C LEU A 393 10.05 -9.31 7.74
N LEU A 394 9.31 -9.17 6.63
CA LEU A 394 8.28 -10.11 6.21
C LEU A 394 8.87 -11.47 5.79
N GLU A 395 10.01 -11.47 5.11
CA GLU A 395 10.75 -12.70 4.80
C GLU A 395 11.17 -13.46 6.07
N GLU A 396 11.62 -12.74 7.09
CA GLU A 396 11.96 -13.35 8.38
C GLU A 396 10.72 -13.74 9.20
N ALA A 397 9.59 -13.05 9.02
CA ALA A 397 8.31 -13.44 9.61
C ALA A 397 7.88 -14.83 9.15
N ASP A 398 8.07 -15.16 7.87
CA ASP A 398 7.85 -16.52 7.33
C ASP A 398 8.79 -17.57 7.93
N LYS A 399 9.94 -17.14 8.46
CA LYS A 399 10.89 -17.98 9.22
C LYS A 399 10.62 -17.98 10.72
N GLY A 400 9.50 -17.41 11.18
CA GLY A 400 9.05 -17.46 12.56
C GLY A 400 9.36 -16.21 13.40
N LEU A 401 9.85 -15.13 12.79
CA LEU A 401 10.01 -13.83 13.46
C LEU A 401 8.64 -13.23 13.81
N ARG A 402 8.51 -12.66 15.01
CA ARG A 402 7.27 -12.08 15.54
C ARG A 402 7.47 -10.69 16.10
N LEU A 403 6.39 -9.91 16.07
CA LEU A 403 6.31 -8.59 16.70
C LEU A 403 5.99 -8.74 18.19
N GLY A 404 6.91 -8.26 19.01
CA GLY A 404 6.78 -8.25 20.45
C GLY A 404 6.72 -6.85 21.05
N TYR A 405 6.66 -6.83 22.38
CA TYR A 405 6.70 -5.62 23.18
C TYR A 405 7.19 -5.95 24.59
N SER A 406 7.60 -4.93 25.32
CA SER A 406 7.96 -5.10 26.73
C SER A 406 6.71 -5.24 27.59
N SER A 407 6.60 -6.34 28.33
CA SER A 407 5.50 -6.61 29.27
C SER A 407 5.35 -5.52 30.35
N MET A 408 6.45 -4.86 30.70
CA MET A 408 6.45 -3.73 31.65
C MET A 408 5.64 -2.52 31.16
N LYS A 409 5.43 -2.35 29.85
CA LYS A 409 4.61 -1.26 29.30
C LYS A 409 3.10 -1.53 29.36
N VAL A 410 2.68 -2.78 29.61
CA VAL A 410 1.25 -3.18 29.56
C VAL A 410 0.39 -2.40 30.56
N PRO A 411 0.76 -2.25 31.85
CA PRO A 411 -0.06 -1.51 32.81
C PRO A 411 -0.27 -0.04 32.39
N PHE A 412 0.80 0.62 31.94
CA PHE A 412 0.75 2.03 31.51
C PHE A 412 -0.09 2.23 30.24
N ALA A 413 0.03 1.33 29.26
CA ALA A 413 -0.79 1.38 28.06
C ALA A 413 -2.26 1.06 28.37
N GLY A 414 -2.54 0.15 29.32
CA GLY A 414 -3.88 -0.09 29.84
C GLY A 414 -4.51 1.15 30.47
N MET A 415 -3.76 1.88 31.31
CA MET A 415 -4.19 3.17 31.88
C MET A 415 -4.45 4.21 30.78
N THR A 416 -3.58 4.28 29.77
CA THR A 416 -3.76 5.20 28.63
C THR A 416 -5.03 4.89 27.85
N LYS A 417 -5.32 3.62 27.59
CA LYS A 417 -6.57 3.19 26.93
C LYS A 417 -7.80 3.55 27.78
N PHE A 418 -7.72 3.33 29.09
CA PHE A 418 -8.80 3.68 30.03
C PHE A 418 -9.04 5.20 30.06
N TRP A 419 -7.97 6.00 30.14
CA TRP A 419 -8.06 7.46 30.06
C TRP A 419 -8.65 7.95 28.72
N GLY A 420 -8.32 7.26 27.61
CA GLY A 420 -8.89 7.53 26.30
C GLY A 420 -10.42 7.40 26.22
N LEU A 421 -11.05 6.63 27.12
CA LEU A 421 -12.52 6.58 27.23
C LEU A 421 -13.10 7.93 27.65
N PHE A 422 -12.38 8.67 28.50
CA PHE A 422 -12.77 10.00 28.96
C PHE A 422 -12.38 11.10 27.97
N GLN A 423 -11.26 10.96 27.23
CA GLN A 423 -10.85 11.91 26.18
C GLN A 423 -11.94 12.12 25.12
N SER A 424 -12.66 11.06 24.73
CA SER A 424 -13.77 11.17 23.79
C SER A 424 -14.97 11.97 24.30
N VAL A 425 -15.16 12.06 25.62
CA VAL A 425 -16.21 12.91 26.22
C VAL A 425 -15.87 14.40 26.05
N PHE A 426 -14.58 14.72 25.96
CA PHE A 426 -14.07 16.09 25.77
C PHE A 426 -13.73 16.42 24.30
N GLY A 427 -14.12 15.57 23.34
CA GLY A 427 -13.88 15.80 21.92
C GLY A 427 -12.42 15.62 21.46
N ALA A 428 -11.56 15.03 22.30
CA ALA A 428 -10.18 14.74 21.94
C ALA A 428 -10.03 13.33 21.31
N ASP A 429 -9.08 13.18 20.39
CA ASP A 429 -8.74 11.90 19.77
C ASP A 429 -8.16 10.92 20.81
N ARG A 430 -8.53 9.65 20.72
CA ARG A 430 -8.04 8.62 21.64
C ARG A 430 -6.61 8.24 21.30
N THR A 431 -5.73 8.20 22.31
CA THR A 431 -4.35 7.71 22.11
C THR A 431 -4.30 6.24 21.70
N ILE A 432 -5.19 5.40 22.24
CA ILE A 432 -5.41 4.02 21.78
C ILE A 432 -6.85 3.92 21.24
N PRO A 433 -7.04 3.59 19.95
CA PRO A 433 -8.37 3.51 19.35
C PRO A 433 -9.27 2.50 20.08
N LYS A 434 -10.59 2.75 20.08
CA LYS A 434 -11.59 1.92 20.79
C LYS A 434 -11.49 0.43 20.42
N GLY A 435 -11.35 0.14 19.12
CA GLY A 435 -11.24 -1.21 18.58
C GLY A 435 -9.86 -1.86 18.69
N MET A 436 -8.82 -1.10 19.09
CA MET A 436 -7.45 -1.60 19.16
C MET A 436 -7.15 -2.19 20.54
N SER A 437 -6.55 -3.39 20.60
CA SER A 437 -6.10 -3.97 21.86
C SER A 437 -4.83 -3.27 22.40
N VAL A 438 -4.60 -3.33 23.72
CA VAL A 438 -3.36 -2.79 24.33
C VAL A 438 -2.12 -3.49 23.77
N ALA A 439 -2.18 -4.81 23.59
CA ALA A 439 -1.09 -5.58 23.01
C ALA A 439 -0.80 -5.13 21.57
N THR A 440 -1.84 -4.93 20.75
CA THR A 440 -1.71 -4.42 19.38
C THR A 440 -1.06 -3.05 19.37
N ALA A 441 -1.55 -2.11 20.19
CA ALA A 441 -0.97 -0.76 20.28
C ALA A 441 0.51 -0.79 20.66
N LEU A 442 0.90 -1.66 21.60
CA LEU A 442 2.29 -1.84 22.00
C LEU A 442 3.17 -2.48 20.92
N ARG A 443 2.63 -3.41 20.11
CA ARG A 443 3.36 -3.97 18.96
C ARG A 443 3.59 -2.91 17.89
N VAL A 444 2.57 -2.11 17.58
CA VAL A 444 2.68 -0.99 16.64
C VAL A 444 3.70 0.05 17.14
N ASP A 445 3.66 0.40 18.43
CA ASP A 445 4.66 1.26 19.09
C ASP A 445 6.07 0.67 18.98
N SER A 446 6.26 -0.61 19.32
CA SER A 446 7.55 -1.29 19.21
C SER A 446 8.09 -1.27 17.78
N LEU A 447 7.25 -1.57 16.79
CA LEU A 447 7.64 -1.52 15.38
C LEU A 447 8.06 -0.10 15.01
N ALA A 448 7.21 0.89 15.29
CA ALA A 448 7.41 2.27 14.86
C ALA A 448 8.57 2.99 15.57
N ASN A 449 8.74 2.76 16.87
CA ASN A 449 9.63 3.56 17.71
C ASN A 449 10.91 2.83 18.14
N LYS A 450 11.03 1.52 17.87
CA LYS A 450 12.25 0.75 18.20
C LYS A 450 12.83 0.03 17.00
N VAL A 451 12.05 -0.86 16.38
CA VAL A 451 12.56 -1.74 15.31
C VAL A 451 12.93 -0.91 14.08
N TYR A 452 11.98 -0.16 13.55
CA TYR A 452 12.17 0.56 12.30
C TYR A 452 13.26 1.63 12.36
N PRO A 453 13.33 2.49 13.39
CA PRO A 453 14.39 3.51 13.49
C PRO A 453 15.80 2.90 13.56
N ALA A 454 15.97 1.79 14.28
CA ALA A 454 17.25 1.10 14.40
C ALA A 454 17.70 0.51 13.05
N LEU A 455 16.80 -0.21 12.37
CA LEU A 455 17.08 -0.80 11.06
C LEU A 455 17.34 0.28 10.00
N ARG A 456 16.55 1.35 9.99
CA ARG A 456 16.71 2.48 9.06
C ARG A 456 18.07 3.15 9.22
N THR A 457 18.49 3.41 10.46
CA THR A 457 19.78 4.06 10.75
C THR A 457 20.93 3.20 10.23
N ALA A 458 20.92 1.90 10.54
CA ALA A 458 21.96 0.97 10.10
C ALA A 458 21.96 0.77 8.57
N LEU A 459 20.79 0.67 7.94
CA LEU A 459 20.68 0.51 6.49
C LEU A 459 21.15 1.76 5.73
N ARG A 460 20.86 2.97 6.25
CA ARG A 460 21.41 4.21 5.69
C ARG A 460 22.93 4.20 5.68
N GLN A 461 23.57 3.83 6.79
CA GLN A 461 25.03 3.73 6.88
C GLN A 461 25.62 2.75 5.84
N ARG A 462 24.99 1.58 5.67
CA ARG A 462 25.43 0.59 4.66
C ARG A 462 25.24 1.10 3.23
N THR A 463 24.14 1.80 2.97
CA THR A 463 23.85 2.40 1.67
C THR A 463 24.86 3.50 1.34
N GLU A 464 25.22 4.34 2.32
CA GLU A 464 26.26 5.37 2.17
C GLU A 464 27.64 4.75 1.91
N ALA A 465 28.00 3.69 2.64
CA ALA A 465 29.26 2.96 2.41
C ALA A 465 29.32 2.36 1.00
N PHE A 466 28.25 1.69 0.56
CA PHE A 466 28.13 1.17 -0.81
C PHE A 466 28.33 2.28 -1.83
N ARG A 467 27.64 3.41 -1.66
CA ARG A 467 27.73 4.55 -2.57
C ARG A 467 29.14 5.13 -2.62
N ASN A 468 29.81 5.23 -1.48
CA ASN A 468 31.19 5.74 -1.42
C ASN A 468 32.18 4.80 -2.13
N GLU A 469 31.94 3.49 -2.08
CA GLU A 469 32.77 2.49 -2.76
C GLU A 469 32.48 2.42 -4.27
N LYS A 470 31.20 2.40 -4.65
CA LYS A 470 30.76 2.10 -6.02
C LYS A 470 30.46 3.33 -6.87
N SER A 471 30.31 4.51 -6.27
CA SER A 471 29.96 5.76 -6.97
C SER A 471 28.60 5.73 -7.70
N TYR A 472 27.64 4.95 -7.19
CA TYR A 472 26.21 4.98 -7.52
C TYR A 472 25.36 4.46 -6.35
N GLU A 473 24.05 4.64 -6.42
CA GLU A 473 23.13 4.16 -5.37
C GLU A 473 22.88 2.65 -5.54
N PRO A 474 22.82 1.85 -4.47
CA PRO A 474 22.62 0.40 -4.61
C PRO A 474 21.25 0.14 -5.24
N PRO A 475 21.15 -0.65 -6.34
CA PRO A 475 19.86 -1.04 -6.93
C PRO A 475 19.02 -1.87 -5.95
N TYR A 476 17.70 -2.01 -6.20
CA TYR A 476 16.78 -2.44 -5.14
C TYR A 476 17.10 -3.84 -4.59
N TRP A 477 17.54 -4.76 -5.46
CA TRP A 477 17.99 -6.10 -5.04
C TRP A 477 19.19 -6.04 -4.10
N THR A 478 20.17 -5.18 -4.38
CA THR A 478 21.33 -4.95 -3.51
C THR A 478 20.89 -4.29 -2.20
N LEU A 479 19.98 -3.32 -2.26
CA LEU A 479 19.44 -2.68 -1.05
C LEU A 479 18.70 -3.68 -0.15
N LEU A 480 17.89 -4.57 -0.72
CA LEU A 480 17.22 -5.64 0.02
C LEU A 480 18.22 -6.61 0.65
N ALA A 481 19.30 -6.97 -0.08
CA ALA A 481 20.38 -7.79 0.49
C ALA A 481 21.04 -7.10 1.69
N LEU A 482 21.34 -5.80 1.59
CA LEU A 482 21.85 -5.01 2.72
C LEU A 482 20.86 -4.97 3.88
N ALA A 483 19.56 -4.81 3.61
CA ALA A 483 18.51 -4.80 4.64
C ALA A 483 18.43 -6.13 5.39
N ARG A 484 18.55 -7.27 4.69
CA ARG A 484 18.61 -8.61 5.29
C ARG A 484 19.81 -8.74 6.25
N THR A 485 21.00 -8.32 5.81
CA THR A 485 22.20 -8.34 6.66
C THR A 485 22.02 -7.45 7.89
N VAL A 486 21.51 -6.23 7.70
CA VAL A 486 21.23 -5.30 8.81
C VAL A 486 20.24 -5.90 9.81
N LEU A 487 19.16 -6.51 9.33
CA LEU A 487 18.19 -7.18 10.20
C LEU A 487 18.83 -8.29 11.01
N GLN A 488 19.62 -9.16 10.37
CA GLN A 488 20.31 -10.25 11.05
C GLN A 488 21.26 -9.76 12.15
N GLU A 489 21.98 -8.67 11.91
CA GLU A 489 22.92 -8.07 12.88
C GLU A 489 22.19 -7.37 14.05
N GLN A 490 21.06 -6.72 13.78
CA GLN A 490 20.33 -5.94 14.78
C GLN A 490 19.32 -6.76 15.59
N GLU A 491 18.79 -7.86 15.04
CA GLU A 491 17.73 -8.66 15.66
C GLU A 491 18.00 -9.02 17.14
N PRO A 492 19.20 -9.50 17.55
CA PRO A 492 19.45 -9.83 18.96
C PRO A 492 19.31 -8.63 19.91
N ARG A 493 19.56 -7.42 19.42
CA ARG A 493 19.46 -6.16 20.18
C ARG A 493 18.04 -5.60 20.21
N LEU A 494 17.17 -6.11 19.34
CA LEU A 494 15.78 -5.67 19.21
C LEU A 494 14.82 -6.47 20.08
N SER A 495 15.28 -7.44 20.87
CA SER A 495 14.46 -8.10 21.88
C SER A 495 14.05 -7.11 23.00
N PRO A 496 12.79 -7.16 23.51
CA PRO A 496 11.70 -8.07 23.15
C PRO A 496 10.78 -7.51 22.05
N ALA A 497 11.16 -6.45 21.34
CA ALA A 497 10.36 -5.88 20.25
C ALA A 497 10.29 -6.80 19.02
N LEU A 498 11.33 -7.60 18.81
CA LEU A 498 11.33 -8.76 17.92
C LEU A 498 11.71 -10.02 18.69
N TYR A 499 11.06 -11.14 18.38
CA TYR A 499 11.40 -12.45 18.93
C TYR A 499 11.08 -13.55 17.92
N ARG A 500 11.74 -14.71 18.03
CA ARG A 500 11.43 -15.89 17.22
C ARG A 500 10.65 -16.90 18.04
N ILE A 501 9.62 -17.49 17.43
CA ILE A 501 9.01 -18.71 17.97
C ILE A 501 9.91 -19.86 17.55
N SER A 502 10.47 -20.58 18.53
CA SER A 502 11.14 -21.86 18.27
C SER A 502 10.17 -22.76 17.51
N ARG A 503 10.48 -23.13 16.26
CA ARG A 503 9.71 -24.17 15.56
C ARG A 503 9.75 -25.41 16.44
N THR A 504 8.64 -25.76 17.10
CA THR A 504 8.41 -27.18 17.38
C THR A 504 8.44 -27.86 16.02
N PRO A 505 9.32 -28.85 15.80
CA PRO A 505 9.24 -29.66 14.59
C PRO A 505 7.82 -30.22 14.50
N GLU A 506 7.21 -30.09 13.33
CA GLU A 506 5.92 -30.72 13.02
C GLU A 506 5.97 -32.23 13.20
#